data_AF-A0A1Z8L6L5-F1
#
_entry.id   AF-A0A1Z8L6L5-F1
#
_cell.length_a   1.000
_cell.length_b   1.000
_cell.length_c   1.000
_cell.angle_alpha   90.00
_cell.angle_beta   90.00
_cell.angle_gamma   90.00
#
_symmetry.space_group_name_H-M   'P 1'
#
loop_
_entity.id
_entity.type
_entity.pdbx_description
1 polymer ?
#
loop_
_entity_poly.entity_id
_entity_poly.type
_entity_poly.pdbx_seq_one_letter_code
_entity_poly.pdbx_strand_id
1 'polypeptide(L)'
;MESLAILMDQLGYEFKDESLLKTSLTHPSFSKKNNYERLEFLGDRVLGLIISDEIFHFYPDDSEGNLAKKISFLVCKNTLIKIADDLRL
;
A
#
# COMPACT_ATOMS: atom_id res chain seq x y z
N MET A 1 11.58 -0.35 18.28
CA MET A 1 12.47 0.58 17.55
C MET A 1 13.23 -0.19 16.48
N GLU A 2 13.92 -1.28 16.83
CA GLU A 2 14.64 -2.14 15.88
C GLU A 2 13.77 -2.68 14.73
N SER A 3 12.52 -3.09 15.01
CA SER A 3 11.59 -3.57 13.98
C SER A 3 11.15 -2.51 12.96
N LEU A 4 11.03 -1.23 13.37
CA LEU A 4 10.63 -0.16 12.46
C LEU A 4 11.78 0.27 11.56
N ALA A 5 13.01 0.26 12.08
CA ALA A 5 14.20 0.56 11.30
C ALA A 5 14.40 -0.48 10.18
N ILE A 6 14.20 -1.77 10.49
CA ILE A 6 14.26 -2.85 9.47
C ILE A 6 13.23 -2.61 8.37
N LEU A 7 11.99 -2.28 8.73
CA LEU A 7 10.95 -2.03 7.74
C LEU A 7 11.26 -0.79 6.87
N MET A 8 11.77 0.30 7.46
CA MET A 8 12.20 1.48 6.69
C MET A 8 13.32 1.15 5.70
N ASP A 9 14.28 0.31 6.10
CA ASP A 9 15.35 -0.18 5.23
C ASP A 9 14.79 -1.04 4.08
N GLN A 10 13.88 -1.98 4.38
CA GLN A 10 13.21 -2.78 3.34
C GLN A 10 12.38 -1.94 2.37
N LEU A 11 11.74 -0.87 2.86
CA LEU A 11 11.00 0.08 2.03
C LEU A 11 11.92 1.03 1.25
N GLY A 12 13.21 1.10 1.60
CA GLY A 12 14.14 2.10 1.07
C GLY A 12 13.72 3.54 1.36
N TYR A 13 12.97 3.77 2.45
CA TYR A 13 12.41 5.07 2.78
C TYR A 13 12.45 5.36 4.29
N GLU A 14 13.15 6.44 4.64
CA GLU A 14 13.21 6.96 6.00
C GLU A 14 12.05 7.95 6.24
N PHE A 15 11.18 7.63 7.20
CA PHE A 15 10.06 8.52 7.53
C PHE A 15 10.55 9.74 8.31
N LYS A 16 10.21 10.94 7.82
CA LYS A 16 10.44 12.20 8.55
C LYS A 16 9.70 12.26 9.90
N ASP A 17 8.58 11.55 9.99
CA ASP A 17 7.78 11.41 11.21
C ASP A 17 7.48 9.92 11.44
N GLU A 18 8.22 9.30 12.36
CA GLU A 18 8.02 7.89 12.74
C GLU A 18 6.62 7.59 13.29
N SER A 19 5.89 8.59 13.80
CA SER A 19 4.56 8.38 14.36
C SER A 19 3.56 7.98 13.28
N LEU A 20 3.79 8.41 12.02
CA LEU A 20 2.99 7.98 10.87
C LEU A 20 3.19 6.50 10.59
N LEU A 21 4.43 6.01 10.58
CA LEU A 21 4.72 4.59 10.38
C LEU A 21 4.15 3.74 11.53
N LYS A 22 4.27 4.20 12.78
CA LYS A 22 3.65 3.52 13.93
C LYS A 22 2.13 3.44 13.79
N THR A 23 1.51 4.53 13.33
CA THR A 23 0.06 4.61 13.14
C THR A 23 -0.42 3.69 12.01
N SER A 24 0.31 3.61 10.88
CA SER A 24 -0.03 2.73 9.76
C SER A 24 0.06 1.24 10.10
N LEU A 25 0.82 0.88 11.14
CA LEU A 25 0.95 -0.49 11.64
C LEU A 25 0.06 -0.79 12.86
N THR A 26 -0.76 0.17 13.30
CA THR A 26 -1.62 -0.01 14.48
C THR A 26 -3.04 -0.35 14.07
N HIS A 27 -3.50 -1.56 14.42
CA HIS A 27 -4.87 -2.00 14.16
C HIS A 27 -5.89 -1.31 15.10
N PRO A 28 -7.12 -1.00 14.65
CA PRO A 28 -8.16 -0.34 15.46
C PRO A 28 -8.53 -1.05 16.76
N SER A 29 -8.29 -2.37 16.87
CA SER A 29 -8.46 -3.11 18.13
C SER A 29 -7.47 -2.71 19.22
N PHE A 30 -6.29 -2.20 18.85
CA PHE A 30 -5.27 -1.76 19.79
C PHE A 30 -5.43 -0.27 20.16
N SER A 31 -5.86 0.56 19.19
CA SER A 31 -6.10 1.98 19.40
C SER A 31 -7.24 2.47 18.52
N LYS A 32 -8.28 3.05 19.13
CA LYS A 32 -9.40 3.64 18.38
C LYS A 32 -9.08 5.01 17.76
N LYS A 33 -8.08 5.71 18.30
CA LYS A 33 -7.78 7.10 17.92
C LYS A 33 -6.60 7.21 16.95
N ASN A 34 -5.58 6.39 17.16
CA ASN A 34 -4.34 6.39 16.37
C ASN A 34 -4.17 5.01 15.77
N ASN A 35 -4.79 4.78 14.61
CA ASN A 35 -4.75 3.53 13.86
C ASN A 35 -4.66 3.81 12.36
N TYR A 36 -4.52 2.75 11.57
CA TYR A 36 -4.29 2.86 10.13
C TYR A 36 -5.53 3.26 9.32
N GLU A 37 -6.76 3.19 9.82
CA GLU A 37 -7.98 3.22 8.98
C GLU A 37 -8.06 4.47 8.09
N ARG A 38 -7.68 5.64 8.62
CA ARG A 38 -7.63 6.89 7.84
C ARG A 38 -6.50 6.91 6.82
N LEU A 39 -5.37 6.30 7.14
CA LEU A 39 -4.23 6.20 6.24
C LEU A 39 -4.51 5.19 5.13
N GLU A 40 -5.17 4.07 5.43
CA GLU A 40 -5.64 3.07 4.46
C GLU A 40 -6.61 3.71 3.47
N PHE A 41 -7.62 4.44 3.94
CA PHE A 41 -8.56 5.14 3.07
C PHE A 41 -7.87 6.05 2.05
N LEU A 42 -6.83 6.78 2.47
CA LEU A 42 -6.04 7.62 1.56
C LEU A 42 -5.11 6.77 0.68
N GLY A 43 -4.44 5.79 1.28
CA GLY A 43 -3.46 4.91 0.65
C GLY A 43 -4.03 4.12 -0.52
N ASP A 44 -5.27 3.64 -0.40
CA ASP A 44 -5.99 2.94 -1.48
C ASP A 44 -6.12 3.81 -2.74
N ARG A 45 -6.34 5.11 -2.58
CA ARG A 45 -6.45 6.05 -3.71
C ARG A 45 -5.10 6.41 -4.29
N VAL A 46 -4.08 6.55 -3.46
CA VAL A 46 -2.70 6.76 -3.92
C VAL A 46 -2.20 5.55 -4.70
N LEU A 47 -2.35 4.34 -4.16
CA LEU A 47 -1.99 3.10 -4.83
C LEU A 47 -2.79 2.92 -6.12
N GLY A 48 -4.10 3.18 -6.07
CA GLY A 48 -4.96 3.13 -7.25
C GLY A 48 -4.49 4.05 -8.37
N LEU A 49 -4.09 5.29 -8.06
CA LEU A 49 -3.55 6.23 -9.05
C LEU A 49 -2.26 5.72 -9.68
N ILE A 50 -1.29 5.30 -8.86
CA ILE A 50 0.01 4.81 -9.33
C ILE A 50 -0.16 3.59 -10.25
N ILE A 51 -0.93 2.60 -9.81
CA ILE A 51 -1.15 1.38 -10.61
C ILE A 51 -1.95 1.69 -11.89
N SER A 52 -2.90 2.61 -11.83
CA SER A 52 -3.66 3.01 -13.02
C SER A 52 -2.76 3.69 -14.06
N ASP A 53 -1.86 4.58 -13.62
CA ASP A 53 -0.90 5.27 -14.49
C ASP A 53 0.07 4.28 -15.15
N GLU A 54 0.64 3.36 -14.36
CA GLU A 54 1.52 2.31 -14.88
C GLU A 54 0.80 1.42 -15.91
N ILE A 55 -0.40 0.95 -15.59
CA ILE A 55 -1.17 0.07 -16.48
C ILE A 55 -1.61 0.79 -17.76
N PHE A 56 -1.98 2.07 -17.67
CA PHE A 56 -2.34 2.89 -18.82
C PHE A 56 -1.17 2.99 -19.82
N HIS A 57 0.05 3.20 -19.33
CA HIS A 57 1.23 3.30 -20.19
C HIS A 57 1.75 1.93 -20.68
N PHE A 58 1.62 0.88 -19.86
CA PHE A 58 2.11 -0.45 -20.20
C PHE A 58 1.22 -1.18 -21.22
N TYR A 59 -0.07 -0.85 -21.28
CA TYR A 59 -1.07 -1.46 -22.18
C TYR A 59 -1.80 -0.38 -23.01
N PRO A 60 -1.12 0.32 -23.92
CA PRO A 60 -1.68 1.48 -24.63
C PRO A 60 -2.87 1.15 -25.54
N ASP A 61 -3.00 -0.10 -25.97
CA ASP A 61 -4.05 -0.56 -26.89
C ASP A 61 -5.24 -1.25 -26.17
N ASP A 62 -5.18 -1.41 -24.85
CA ASP A 62 -6.24 -2.06 -24.08
C ASP A 62 -7.43 -1.12 -23.88
N SER A 63 -8.64 -1.68 -23.95
CA SER A 63 -9.85 -0.96 -23.59
C SER A 63 -9.92 -0.67 -22.09
N GLU A 64 -10.66 0.37 -21.69
CA GLU A 64 -10.88 0.73 -20.29
C GLU A 64 -11.29 -0.47 -19.43
N GLY A 65 -12.22 -1.30 -19.90
CA GLY A 65 -12.67 -2.49 -19.15
C GLY A 65 -11.58 -3.56 -18.98
N ASN A 66 -10.63 -3.67 -19.91
CA ASN A 66 -9.48 -4.57 -19.75
C ASN A 66 -8.46 -3.99 -18.76
N LEU A 67 -8.17 -2.69 -18.83
CA LEU A 67 -7.32 -2.00 -17.86
C LEU A 67 -7.89 -2.15 -16.44
N ALA A 68 -9.19 -1.93 -16.26
CA ALA A 68 -9.89 -2.06 -14.98
C ALA A 68 -9.77 -3.48 -14.39
N LYS A 69 -9.86 -4.53 -15.22
CA LYS A 69 -9.64 -5.93 -14.78
C LYS A 69 -8.21 -6.16 -14.32
N LYS A 70 -7.21 -5.63 -15.03
CA LYS A 70 -5.79 -5.76 -14.65
C LYS A 70 -5.51 -5.05 -13.34
N ILE A 71 -5.99 -3.81 -13.18
CA ILE A 71 -5.86 -3.05 -11.94
C ILE A 71 -6.48 -3.84 -10.78
N SER A 72 -7.72 -4.32 -10.94
CA SER A 72 -8.44 -5.09 -9.93
C SER A 72 -7.67 -6.34 -9.49
N PHE A 73 -7.00 -7.02 -10.43
CA PHE A 73 -6.15 -8.17 -10.12
C PHE A 73 -4.89 -7.78 -9.33
N LEU A 74 -4.25 -6.66 -9.67
CA LEU A 74 -3.03 -6.19 -9.01
C LEU A 74 -3.28 -5.67 -7.60
N VAL A 75 -4.40 -4.99 -7.37
CA VAL A 75 -4.74 -4.42 -6.04
C VAL A 75 -5.62 -5.33 -5.19
N CYS A 76 -5.81 -6.59 -5.59
CA CYS A 76 -6.60 -7.53 -4.79
C CYS A 76 -5.82 -8.02 -3.56
N LYS A 77 -6.56 -8.41 -2.52
CA LYS A 77 -6.02 -8.95 -1.27
C LYS A 77 -4.95 -10.03 -1.49
N ASN A 78 -5.17 -10.96 -2.41
CA ASN A 78 -4.23 -12.06 -2.65
C ASN A 78 -2.89 -11.59 -3.22
N THR A 79 -2.89 -10.54 -4.03
CA THR A 79 -1.67 -9.94 -4.55
C THR A 79 -0.98 -9.11 -3.48
N LEU A 80 -1.76 -8.31 -2.74
CA LEU A 80 -1.24 -7.47 -1.65
C LEU A 80 -0.63 -8.29 -0.50
N ILE A 81 -1.19 -9.46 -0.16
CA ILE A 81 -0.60 -10.37 0.83
C ILE A 81 0.81 -10.80 0.44
N LYS A 82 1.06 -11.11 -0.84
CA LYS A 82 2.39 -11.52 -1.28
C LYS A 82 3.41 -10.40 -1.09
N ILE A 83 3.02 -9.16 -1.38
CA ILE A 83 3.88 -7.99 -1.15
C ILE A 83 4.08 -7.75 0.35
N ALA A 84 3.04 -7.95 1.17
CA ALA A 84 3.16 -7.88 2.63
C ALA A 84 4.14 -8.93 3.17
N ASP A 85 4.10 -10.17 2.66
CA ASP A 85 5.03 -11.25 3.03
C ASP A 85 6.49 -10.87 2.68
N ASP A 86 6.71 -10.30 1.49
CA ASP A 86 8.04 -9.82 1.07
C ASP A 86 8.57 -8.69 1.99
N LEU A 87 7.66 -7.82 2.44
CA LEU A 87 7.94 -6.76 3.41
C LEU A 87 7.94 -7.25 4.87
N ARG A 88 7.63 -8.53 5.11
CA ARG A 88 7.53 -9.16 6.45
C ARG A 88 6.54 -8.43 7.39
N LEU A 89 5.40 -8.01 6.84
CA LEU A 89 4.30 -7.35 7.54
C LEU A 89 3.25 -8.32 8.11
#